data_AF-A0A4R5L4W1-F1
#
_entry.id   AF-A0A4R5L4W1-F1
#
_cell.length_a   1.000
_cell.length_b   1.000
_cell.length_c   1.000
_cell.angle_alpha   90.00
_cell.angle_beta   90.00
_cell.angle_gamma   90.00
#
_symmetry.space_group_name_H-M   'P 1'
#
loop_
_entity.id
_entity.type
_entity.pdbx_description
1 polymer ?
#
loop_
_entity_poly.entity_id
_entity_poly.type
_entity_poly.pdbx_seq_one_letter_code
_entity_poly.pdbx_strand_id
1 'polypeptide(L)'
;MSRTRQGASTRRCGIPLAVRLLPLPESAVRQRMIACHITLSSLRLQRGDLVHFVTMAQIIVSTSHLFDAGYGLARIEGLTEAHDALERSLRAALASGVSIRQPSNCSQNC
;
A
#
# COMPACT_ATOMS: atom_id res chain seq x y z
N MET A 1 17.39 -42.54 35.25
CA MET A 1 17.47 -41.94 33.91
C MET A 1 16.07 -41.78 33.36
N SER A 2 15.44 -40.62 33.54
CA SER A 2 14.05 -40.37 33.15
C SER A 2 14.00 -39.14 32.26
N ARG A 3 13.75 -39.34 30.96
CA ARG A 3 13.59 -38.28 29.96
C ARG A 3 12.17 -37.70 30.07
N THR A 4 12.05 -36.47 30.53
CA THR A 4 10.80 -35.71 30.47
C THR A 4 10.81 -34.86 29.20
N ARG A 5 10.05 -35.30 28.18
CA ARG A 5 9.69 -34.48 27.00
C ARG A 5 8.36 -33.78 27.30
N GLN A 6 8.38 -32.47 27.52
CA GLN A 6 7.22 -31.57 27.48
C GLN A 6 7.77 -30.17 27.17
N GLY A 7 7.25 -29.35 26.29
CA GLY A 7 6.18 -29.45 25.31
C GLY A 7 6.28 -28.16 24.50
N ALA A 8 6.33 -28.25 23.17
CA ALA A 8 6.36 -27.07 22.30
C ALA A 8 5.00 -26.36 22.41
N SER A 9 4.96 -25.30 23.21
CA SER A 9 3.83 -24.39 23.30
C SER A 9 3.84 -23.49 22.07
N THR A 10 3.24 -23.98 20.98
CA THR A 10 2.81 -23.14 19.87
C THR A 10 1.69 -22.24 20.38
N ARG A 11 2.07 -21.09 20.96
CA ARG A 11 1.17 -19.95 21.13
C ARG A 11 0.72 -19.53 19.73
N ARG A 12 -0.40 -20.10 19.26
CA ARG A 12 -1.17 -19.49 18.20
C ARG A 12 -1.64 -18.14 18.75
N CYS A 13 -0.98 -17.07 18.35
CA CYS A 13 -1.58 -15.75 18.40
C CYS A 13 -2.81 -15.81 17.49
N GLY A 14 -3.98 -16.09 18.09
CA GLY A 14 -5.25 -15.89 17.44
C GLY A 14 -5.39 -14.41 17.18
N ILE A 15 -5.05 -13.98 15.98
CA ILE A 15 -5.47 -12.67 15.47
C ILE A 15 -7.00 -12.73 15.47
N PRO A 16 -7.71 -11.87 16.21
CA PRO A 16 -9.17 -11.88 16.19
C PRO A 16 -9.64 -11.60 14.76
N LEU A 17 -10.13 -12.67 14.11
CA LEU A 17 -10.85 -12.67 12.84
C LEU A 17 -12.20 -11.99 13.04
N ALA A 18 -12.21 -10.66 13.04
CA ALA A 18 -13.33 -9.80 12.62
C ALA A 18 -13.12 -8.38 13.17
N VAL A 19 -12.02 -7.72 12.78
CA VAL A 19 -12.08 -6.26 12.72
C VAL A 19 -13.03 -5.94 11.57
N ARG A 20 -14.32 -5.80 11.87
CA ARG A 20 -15.31 -5.33 10.91
C ARG A 20 -14.90 -3.93 10.49
N LEU A 21 -14.36 -3.80 9.28
CA LEU A 21 -14.11 -2.50 8.67
C LEU A 21 -15.45 -1.78 8.58
N LEU A 22 -15.61 -0.71 9.37
CA LEU A 22 -16.79 0.13 9.27
C LEU A 22 -16.77 0.80 7.88
N PRO A 23 -17.89 0.82 7.15
CA PRO A 23 -17.95 1.48 5.87
C PRO A 23 -17.64 2.97 6.06
N LEU A 24 -16.72 3.49 5.25
CA LEU A 24 -16.43 4.91 5.18
C LEU A 24 -17.68 5.66 4.69
N PRO A 25 -17.94 6.89 5.18
CA PRO A 25 -19.00 7.71 4.63
C PRO A 25 -18.73 7.98 3.14
N GLU A 26 -19.80 7.97 2.32
CA GLU A 26 -19.70 8.06 0.86
C GLU A 26 -18.92 9.32 0.40
N SER A 27 -19.08 10.44 1.10
CA SER A 27 -18.35 11.68 0.84
C SER A 27 -16.83 11.49 0.98
N ALA A 28 -16.38 10.77 2.01
CA ALA A 28 -14.96 10.49 2.23
C ALA A 28 -14.41 9.51 1.18
N VAL A 29 -15.21 8.51 0.77
CA VAL A 29 -14.83 7.60 -0.32
C VAL A 29 -14.65 8.38 -1.62
N ARG A 30 -15.60 9.26 -1.95
CA ARG A 30 -15.55 10.09 -3.16
C ARG A 30 -14.35 11.02 -3.17
N GLN A 31 -14.09 11.73 -2.07
CA GLN A 31 -12.91 12.59 -1.94
C GLN A 31 -11.61 11.80 -2.12
N ARG A 32 -11.51 10.61 -1.51
CA ARG A 32 -10.35 9.73 -1.68
C ARG A 32 -10.19 9.26 -3.11
N MET A 33 -11.28 8.85 -3.78
CA MET A 33 -11.23 8.46 -5.19
C MET A 33 -10.73 9.60 -6.09
N ILE A 34 -11.23 10.82 -5.89
CA ILE A 34 -10.77 12.00 -6.63
C ILE A 34 -9.28 12.23 -6.40
N ALA A 35 -8.81 12.17 -5.14
CA ALA A 35 -7.40 12.30 -4.81
C ALA A 35 -6.53 11.22 -5.48
N CYS A 36 -6.98 9.96 -5.50
CA CYS A 36 -6.30 8.87 -6.21
C CYS A 36 -6.21 9.15 -7.71
N HIS A 37 -7.31 9.61 -8.34
CA HIS A 37 -7.30 9.93 -9.77
C HIS A 37 -6.35 11.08 -10.11
N ILE A 38 -6.30 12.13 -9.29
CA ILE A 38 -5.36 13.25 -9.46
C ILE A 38 -3.92 12.73 -9.32
N THR A 39 -3.65 11.93 -8.29
CA THR A 39 -2.32 11.35 -8.03
C THR A 39 -1.86 10.47 -9.18
N LEU A 40 -2.72 9.58 -9.68
CA LEU A 40 -2.43 8.73 -10.83
C LEU A 40 -2.19 9.55 -12.09
N SER A 41 -2.98 10.61 -12.32
CA SER A 41 -2.81 11.52 -13.47
C SER A 41 -1.48 12.26 -13.41
N SER A 42 -1.07 12.73 -12.22
CA SER A 42 0.23 13.36 -11.99
C SER A 42 1.38 12.40 -12.29
N LEU A 43 1.28 11.14 -11.89
CA LEU A 43 2.29 10.11 -12.20
C LEU A 43 2.35 9.80 -13.70
N ARG A 44 1.20 9.70 -14.38
CA ARG A 44 1.15 9.47 -15.84
C ARG A 44 1.84 10.57 -16.63
N LEU A 45 1.72 11.81 -16.18
CA LEU A 45 2.37 12.98 -16.77
C LEU A 45 3.83 13.16 -16.31
N GLN A 46 4.38 12.25 -15.51
CA GLN A 46 5.72 12.37 -14.89
C GLN A 46 5.91 13.66 -14.08
N ARG A 47 4.81 14.22 -13.56
CA ARG A 47 4.80 15.42 -12.71
C ARG A 47 4.59 15.08 -11.23
N GLY A 48 4.59 13.79 -10.89
CA GLY A 48 4.39 13.31 -9.53
C GLY A 48 5.66 13.45 -8.69
N ASP A 49 5.50 13.96 -7.47
CA ASP A 49 6.52 13.90 -6.43
C ASP A 49 6.56 12.52 -5.76
N LEU A 50 7.60 12.23 -4.98
CA LEU A 50 7.78 10.99 -4.22
C LEU A 50 6.54 10.66 -3.35
N VAL A 51 5.87 11.68 -2.80
CA VAL A 51 4.64 11.50 -2.02
C VAL A 51 3.54 10.86 -2.86
N HIS A 52 3.39 11.25 -4.14
CA HIS A 52 2.41 10.68 -5.06
C HIS A 52 2.74 9.22 -5.38
N PHE A 53 4.02 8.91 -5.54
CA PHE A 53 4.51 7.55 -5.75
C PHE A 53 4.18 6.64 -4.56
N VAL A 54 4.56 7.05 -3.34
CA VAL A 54 4.31 6.29 -2.10
C VAL A 54 2.82 6.10 -1.88
N THR A 55 2.01 7.13 -2.10
CA THR A 55 0.55 7.07 -1.95
C THR A 55 -0.04 6.01 -2.88
N MET A 56 0.35 6.00 -4.16
CA MET A 56 -0.15 5.02 -5.13
C MET A 56 0.36 3.60 -4.84
N ALA A 57 1.61 3.44 -4.41
CA ALA A 57 2.13 2.14 -3.98
C ALA A 57 1.34 1.58 -2.79
N GLN A 58 1.04 2.40 -1.78
CA GLN A 58 0.22 2.01 -0.64
C GLN A 58 -1.20 1.61 -1.05
N ILE A 59 -1.80 2.34 -1.99
CA ILE A 59 -3.13 2.01 -2.53
C ILE A 59 -3.09 0.64 -3.19
N ILE A 60 -2.11 0.38 -4.06
CA ILE A 60 -1.97 -0.90 -4.77
C ILE A 60 -1.80 -2.06 -3.78
N VAL A 61 -0.88 -1.92 -2.81
CA VAL A 61 -0.65 -2.97 -1.79
C VAL A 61 -1.92 -3.22 -0.98
N SER A 62 -2.62 -2.15 -0.58
CA SER A 62 -3.86 -2.26 0.19
C SER A 62 -4.98 -2.91 -0.61
N THR A 63 -5.15 -2.55 -1.88
CA THR A 63 -6.17 -3.15 -2.75
C THR A 63 -5.87 -4.60 -3.07
N SER A 64 -4.62 -4.98 -3.27
CA SER A 64 -4.20 -6.38 -3.40
C SER A 64 -4.55 -7.19 -2.16
N HIS A 65 -4.22 -6.69 -0.96
CA HIS A 65 -4.58 -7.38 0.29
C HIS A 65 -6.09 -7.50 0.50
N LEU A 66 -6.85 -6.45 0.17
CA LEU A 66 -8.32 -6.51 0.26
C LEU A 66 -8.89 -7.53 -0.73
N PHE A 67 -8.35 -7.58 -1.96
CA PHE A 67 -8.74 -8.56 -2.96
C PHE A 67 -8.43 -9.99 -2.52
N ASP A 68 -7.23 -10.26 -2.01
CA ASP A 68 -6.82 -11.57 -1.48
C ASP A 68 -7.68 -12.02 -0.29
N ALA A 69 -8.14 -11.06 0.51
CA ALA A 69 -9.07 -11.30 1.61
C ALA A 69 -10.53 -11.45 1.16
N GLY A 70 -10.82 -11.41 -0.14
CA GLY A 70 -12.16 -11.58 -0.72
C GLY A 70 -13.04 -10.33 -0.62
N TYR A 71 -12.46 -9.16 -0.34
CA TYR A 71 -13.18 -7.90 -0.27
C TYR A 71 -13.20 -7.18 -1.62
N GLY A 72 -14.39 -7.12 -2.23
CA GLY A 72 -14.67 -6.32 -3.42
C GLY A 72 -14.38 -7.02 -4.75
N LEU A 73 -14.61 -6.29 -5.85
CA LEU A 73 -14.33 -6.73 -7.21
C LEU A 73 -13.20 -5.84 -7.76
N ALA A 74 -11.94 -6.26 -7.55
CA ALA A 74 -10.82 -5.59 -8.20
C ALA A 74 -10.74 -6.07 -9.65
N ARG A 75 -10.80 -5.13 -10.60
CA ARG A 75 -10.46 -5.42 -12.00
C ARG A 75 -8.95 -5.43 -12.11
N ILE A 76 -8.38 -6.59 -12.44
CA ILE A 76 -6.94 -6.81 -12.56
C ILE A 76 -6.32 -5.77 -13.50
N GLU A 77 -7.04 -5.38 -14.56
CA GLU A 77 -6.58 -4.41 -15.55
C GLU A 77 -6.22 -3.05 -14.95
N GLY A 78 -7.00 -2.56 -13.97
CA GLY A 78 -6.76 -1.27 -13.32
C GLY A 78 -5.57 -1.29 -12.37
N LEU A 79 -5.32 -2.44 -11.73
CA LEU A 79 -4.14 -2.68 -10.89
C LEU A 79 -2.87 -2.72 -11.73
N THR A 80 -2.90 -3.43 -12.86
CA THR A 80 -1.77 -3.50 -13.79
C THR A 80 -1.44 -2.12 -14.36
N GLU A 81 -2.44 -1.35 -14.77
CA GLU A 81 -2.21 0.01 -15.30
C GLU A 81 -1.55 0.95 -14.26
N ALA A 82 -1.99 0.87 -13.00
CA ALA A 82 -1.41 1.65 -11.91
C ALA A 82 0.03 1.21 -11.61
N HIS A 83 0.30 -0.10 -11.65
CA HIS A 83 1.62 -0.67 -11.49
C HIS A 83 2.57 -0.20 -12.61
N ASP A 84 2.14 -0.28 -13.87
CA ASP A 84 2.93 0.15 -15.03
C ASP A 84 3.20 1.67 -15.03
N ALA A 85 2.26 2.47 -14.53
CA ALA A 85 2.46 3.91 -14.36
C ALA A 85 3.53 4.20 -13.29
N LEU A 86 3.53 3.46 -12.18
CA LEU A 86 4.56 3.57 -11.14
C LEU A 86 5.92 3.13 -11.66
N GLU A 87 6.00 2.00 -12.33
CA GLU A 87 7.28 1.48 -12.86
C GLU A 87 7.90 2.46 -13.85
N ARG A 88 7.09 3.04 -14.76
CA ARG A 88 7.55 4.09 -15.68
C ARG A 88 8.03 5.34 -14.96
N SER A 89 7.29 5.79 -13.95
CA SER A 89 7.68 6.96 -13.16
C SER A 89 8.97 6.72 -12.37
N LEU A 90 9.15 5.53 -11.80
CA LEU A 90 10.38 5.13 -11.11
C LEU A 90 11.56 5.08 -12.07
N ARG A 91 11.39 4.46 -13.23
CA ARG A 91 12.44 4.40 -14.26
C ARG A 91 12.85 5.79 -14.74
N ALA A 92 11.89 6.68 -14.94
CA ALA A 92 12.16 8.07 -15.32
C ALA A 92 12.92 8.83 -14.21
N ALA A 93 12.55 8.63 -12.94
CA ALA A 93 13.24 9.23 -11.79
C ALA A 93 14.69 8.72 -11.64
N LEU A 94 14.91 7.42 -11.83
CA LEU A 94 16.26 6.84 -11.81
C LEU A 94 17.12 7.35 -12.98
N ALA A 95 16.54 7.47 -14.18
CA ALA A 95 17.23 7.97 -15.37
C ALA A 95 17.60 9.46 -15.28
N SER A 96 16.80 10.27 -14.59
CA SER A 96 17.09 11.69 -14.37
C SER A 96 18.09 11.96 -13.24
N GLY A 97 18.61 10.92 -12.58
CA GLY A 97 19.52 11.05 -11.45
C GLY A 97 18.84 11.60 -10.19
N VAL A 98 17.51 11.69 -10.18
CA VAL A 98 16.73 12.00 -8.98
C VAL A 98 16.80 10.78 -8.07
N SER A 99 17.85 10.74 -7.25
CA SER A 99 17.91 9.84 -6.11
C SER A 99 16.70 10.14 -5.25
N ILE A 100 15.78 9.17 -5.17
CA ILE A 100 14.71 9.14 -4.18
C ILE A 100 15.42 9.15 -2.82
N ARG A 101 15.73 10.34 -2.31
CA ARG A 101 16.20 10.51 -0.94
C ARG A 101 15.07 9.98 -0.09
N GLN A 102 15.32 8.85 0.58
CA GLN A 102 14.47 8.44 1.69
C GLN A 102 14.29 9.67 2.57
N PRO A 103 13.05 9.99 3.01
CA PRO A 103 12.89 10.97 4.07
C PRO A 103 13.71 10.44 5.23
N SER A 104 14.85 11.09 5.48
CA SER A 104 15.66 10.83 6.66
C SER A 104 14.70 11.00 7.83
N ASN A 105 14.41 9.90 8.53
CA ASN A 105 13.67 9.90 9.77
C ASN A 105 14.26 11.00 10.65
N CYS A 106 13.59 12.15 10.70
CA CYS A 106 13.77 13.11 11.77
C CYS A 106 13.22 12.43 13.01
N SER A 107 14.07 11.61 13.60
CA SER A 107 14.05 11.31 15.02
C SER A 107 14.22 12.64 15.74
N GLN A 108 13.11 13.34 15.97
CA GLN A 108 13.05 14.43 16.92
C GLN A 108 12.01 14.06 17.95
N ASN A 109 12.51 13.37 18.97
CA ASN A 109 12.20 13.58 20.37
C ASN A 109 11.24 14.74 20.62
N CYS A 110 10.02 14.40 21.02
CA CYS A 110 9.26 15.09 22.06
C CYS A 110 8.65 14.02 22.94
#